data_AF-A0A0A1CVB8-F1
#
_entry.id   AF-A0A0A1CVB8-F1
#
_cell.length_a   1.000
_cell.length_b   1.000
_cell.length_c   1.000
_cell.angle_alpha   90.00
_cell.angle_beta   90.00
_cell.angle_gamma   90.00
#
_symmetry.space_group_name_H-M   'P 1'
#
loop_
_entity.id
_entity.type
_entity.pdbx_description
1 polymer ?
#
loop_
_entity_poly.entity_id
_entity_poly.type
_entity_poly.pdbx_seq_one_letter_code
_entity_poly.pdbx_strand_id
1 'polypeptide(L)' 'MIIKAMLQPIEGGEVEETTVDCKDYTAGFEQLKRTVPAGIRILSVRPER' A
#
# COMPACT_ATOMS: atom_id res chain seq x y z
N MET A 1 -12.25 6.98 3.39
CA MET A 1 -11.04 7.36 4.15
C MET A 1 -9.87 6.89 3.31
N ILE A 2 -8.88 7.73 3.07
CA ILE A 2 -7.78 7.36 2.19
C ILE A 2 -6.60 6.88 3.03
N ILE A 3 -6.03 5.73 2.66
CA ILE A 3 -4.70 5.32 3.14
C ILE A 3 -3.71 5.42 1.99
N LYS A 4 -2.51 5.89 2.29
CA LYS A 4 -1.37 5.94 1.39
C LYS A 4 -0.37 4.86 1.80
N ALA A 5 0.06 4.05 0.84
CA ALA A 5 1.06 3.01 1.01
C ALA A 5 2.28 3.28 0.14
N MET A 6 3.45 3.02 0.70
CA MET A 6 4.71 2.98 -0.02
C MET A 6 5.04 1.53 -0.38
N LEU A 7 5.23 1.29 -1.67
CA LEU A 7 5.55 0.00 -2.24
C LEU A 7 6.96 0.04 -2.81
N GLN A 8 7.66 -1.09 -2.77
CA GLN A 8 8.98 -1.21 -3.36
C GLN A 8 9.11 -2.58 -4.05
N PRO A 9 9.35 -2.63 -5.38
CA PRO A 9 9.71 -3.86 -6.06
C PRO A 9 11.05 -4.38 -5.55
N ILE A 10 11.13 -5.69 -5.29
CA ILE A 10 12.35 -6.34 -4.78
C ILE A 10 13.49 -6.26 -5.80
N GLU A 11 13.18 -6.29 -7.09
CA GLU A 11 14.18 -6.31 -8.17
C GLU A 11 14.67 -4.91 -8.56
N GLY A 12 13.83 -3.88 -8.43
CA GLY A 12 14.11 -2.53 -8.94
C GLY A 12 14.47 -1.50 -7.87
N GLY A 13 14.07 -1.71 -6.62
CA GLY A 13 14.38 -0.80 -5.51
C GLY A 13 13.71 0.58 -5.56
N GLU A 14 13.03 0.94 -6.63
CA GLU A 14 12.26 2.19 -6.74
C GLU A 14 11.05 2.16 -5.80
N VAL A 15 10.84 3.27 -5.09
CA VAL A 15 9.72 3.40 -4.16
C VAL A 15 8.56 4.06 -4.89
N GLU A 16 7.44 3.35 -4.94
CA GLU A 16 6.18 3.82 -5.49
C GLU A 16 5.19 4.15 -4.38
N GLU A 17 4.33 5.14 -4.62
CA GLU A 17 3.21 5.43 -3.72
C GLU A 17 1.89 5.00 -4.37
N THR A 18 1.02 4.38 -3.56
CA THR A 18 -0.36 4.09 -3.95
C THR A 18 -1.32 4.57 -2.89
N THR A 19 -2.53 4.95 -3.29
CA THR A 19 -3.60 5.38 -2.39
C THR A 19 -4.83 4.49 -2.56
N VAL A 20 -5.49 4.20 -1.44
CA VAL A 20 -6.69 3.36 -1.41
C VAL A 20 -7.75 4.06 -0.59
N ASP A 21 -8.90 4.34 -1.22
CA ASP A 21 -10.09 4.77 -0.50
C ASP A 21 -10.81 3.57 0.10
N CYS A 22 -11.02 3.61 1.41
CA CYS A 22 -11.52 2.52 2.22
C CYS A 22 -12.38 3.02 3.38
N LYS A 23 -13.14 2.12 3.98
CA LYS A 23 -14.01 2.44 5.13
C LYS A 23 -13.20 2.75 6.40
N ASP A 24 -12.17 1.97 6.65
CA ASP A 24 -11.27 2.06 7.80
C ASP A 24 -9.87 1.52 7.44
N TYR A 25 -8.90 1.74 8.33
CA TYR A 25 -7.50 1.39 8.09
C TYR A 25 -7.31 -0.11 7.86
N THR A 26 -8.02 -0.95 8.63
CA THR A 26 -7.90 -2.41 8.55
C THR A 26 -8.40 -2.90 7.19
N ALA A 27 -9.56 -2.40 6.75
CA ALA A 27 -10.13 -2.74 5.45
C ALA A 27 -9.21 -2.32 4.30
N GLY A 28 -8.66 -1.11 4.35
CA GLY A 28 -7.71 -0.64 3.34
C GLY A 28 -6.40 -1.45 3.34
N PHE A 29 -5.89 -1.81 4.51
CA PHE A 29 -4.67 -2.61 4.62
C PHE A 29 -4.84 -4.03 4.07
N GLU A 30 -5.98 -4.66 4.34
CA GLU A 30 -6.31 -5.98 3.76
C GLU A 30 -6.54 -5.90 2.25
N GLN A 31 -7.11 -4.81 1.75
CA GLN A 31 -7.21 -4.56 0.31
C GLN A 31 -5.82 -4.43 -0.33
N LEU A 32 -4.92 -3.64 0.26
CA LEU A 32 -3.53 -3.49 -0.20
C LEU A 32 -2.81 -4.83 -0.29
N LYS A 33 -2.90 -5.67 0.75
CA LYS A 33 -2.28 -7.00 0.73
C LYS A 33 -2.76 -7.89 -0.41
N ARG A 34 -4.03 -7.76 -0.82
CA ARG A 34 -4.61 -8.54 -1.91
C ARG A 34 -4.24 -7.99 -3.28
N THR A 35 -4.04 -6.69 -3.39
CA THR A 35 -3.71 -6.02 -4.66
C THR A 35 -2.22 -5.96 -4.94
N VAL A 36 -1.36 -5.99 -3.91
CA VAL A 36 0.09 -5.94 -4.07
C VAL A 36 0.58 -7.25 -4.71
N PRO A 37 1.19 -7.19 -5.91
CA PRO A 37 1.71 -8.36 -6.60
C PRO A 37 2.84 -9.06 -5.84
N ALA A 38 3.03 -10.34 -6.13
CA ALA A 38 4.24 -11.05 -5.69
C ALA A 38 5.48 -10.35 -6.27
N GLY A 39 6.50 -10.11 -5.43
CA GLY A 39 7.70 -9.36 -5.80
C GLY A 39 7.69 -7.88 -5.40
N ILE A 40 6.60 -7.38 -4.83
CA ILE A 40 6.51 -6.02 -4.29
C ILE A 40 6.32 -6.07 -2.78
N ARG A 41 7.10 -5.27 -2.04
CA ARG A 41 7.02 -5.15 -0.58
C ARG A 41 6.32 -3.86 -0.19
N ILE A 42 5.43 -3.95 0.79
CA ILE A 42 4.86 -2.78 1.46
C ILE A 42 5.88 -2.28 2.50
N LEU A 43 6.33 -1.03 2.35
CA LEU A 43 7.28 -0.38 3.27
C LEU A 43 6.56 0.36 4.40
N SER A 44 5.49 1.08 4.06
CA SER A 44 4.75 1.91 4.99
C SER A 44 3.30 2.02 4.54
N VAL A 45 2.37 2.12 5.50
CA VAL A 45 0.96 2.42 5.25
C VAL A 45 0.52 3.45 6.28
N ARG A 46 -0.03 4.57 5.83
CA ARG A 46 -0.47 5.67 6.67
C ARG A 46 -1.81 6.23 6.20
N PRO A 47 -2.72 6.63 7.09
CA PRO A 47 -3.90 7.41 6.71
C PRO A 47 -3.47 8.73 6.08
N GLU A 48 -4.14 9.13 5.00
CA GLU A 48 -4.02 10.46 4.43
C GLU A 48 -4.97 11.38 5.22
N ARG A 49 -4.41 12.45 5.81
CA ARG A 49 -5.14 13.44 6.61
C ARG A 49 -5.31 14.74 5.84
#